data_AF-A0A1Y3MXI6-F1
#
_entry.id   AF-A0A1Y3MXI6-F1
#
_cell.length_a   1.000
_cell.length_b   1.000
_cell.length_c   1.000
_cell.angle_alpha   90.00
_cell.angle_beta   90.00
_cell.angle_gamma   90.00
#
_symmetry.space_group_name_H-M   'P 1'
#
loop_
_entity.id
_entity.type
_entity.pdbx_description
1 polymer ?
#
loop_
_entity_poly.entity_id
_entity_poly.type
_entity_poly.pdbx_seq_one_letter_code
_entity_poly.pdbx_strand_id
1 'polypeptide(L)'
;MRKFKRTLLTIVNFLAIFVLYRFLFKVFNKEPKEIDYSYLYNKNETDIKACIFILCQDKDQEKLIKTIHELEATFPHKYPYILLNDVPFSDTFKTAISLAVSTRAHFGVIDKKHWSFPKGITQKDVGKNLIPGRFVLFNDRISYRHMCR
;
A
#
# COMPACT_ATOMS: atom_id res chain seq x y z
N MET A 1 33.24 -35.71 43.70
CA MET A 1 33.42 -35.59 42.23
C MET A 1 32.11 -35.56 41.40
N ARG A 2 31.05 -36.31 41.71
CA ARG A 2 29.79 -36.31 40.91
C ARG A 2 29.00 -34.99 40.92
N LYS A 3 28.92 -34.29 42.06
CA LYS A 3 28.23 -32.98 42.17
C LYS A 3 28.89 -31.90 41.31
N PHE A 4 30.23 -31.86 41.26
CA PHE A 4 31.01 -30.93 40.44
C PHE A 4 30.80 -31.11 38.93
N LYS A 5 30.71 -32.36 38.45
CA LYS A 5 30.41 -32.63 37.03
C LYS A 5 28.99 -32.19 36.63
N ARG A 6 28.01 -32.31 37.53
CA ARG A 6 26.63 -31.86 37.29
C ARG A 6 26.53 -30.33 37.25
N THR A 7 27.18 -29.63 38.18
CA THR A 7 27.22 -28.15 38.17
C THR A 7 27.97 -27.62 36.95
N LEU A 8 29.04 -28.28 36.53
CA LEU A 8 29.77 -27.92 35.31
C LEU A 8 28.90 -28.10 34.06
N LEU A 9 28.15 -29.20 33.96
CA LEU A 9 27.26 -29.46 32.82
C LEU A 9 26.12 -28.44 32.72
N THR A 10 25.54 -28.03 33.86
CA THR A 10 24.48 -27.00 33.87
C THR A 10 25.02 -25.63 33.44
N ILE A 11 26.24 -25.28 33.84
CA ILE A 11 26.90 -24.02 33.44
C ILE A 11 27.16 -24.03 31.92
N VAL A 12 27.66 -25.14 31.39
CA VAL A 12 27.92 -25.30 29.94
C VAL A 12 26.62 -25.20 29.13
N ASN A 13 25.54 -25.84 29.58
CA ASN A 13 24.23 -25.74 28.92
C ASN A 13 23.66 -24.33 28.96
N PHE A 14 23.79 -23.62 30.09
CA PHE A 14 23.32 -22.24 30.19
C PHE A 14 24.12 -21.30 29.27
N LEU A 15 25.43 -21.48 29.20
CA LEU A 15 26.30 -20.77 28.24
C LEU A 15 25.90 -21.06 26.79
N ALA A 16 25.64 -22.32 26.45
CA ALA A 16 25.20 -22.70 25.10
C ALA A 16 23.85 -22.05 24.74
N ILE A 17 22.88 -22.06 25.67
CA ILE A 17 21.58 -21.40 25.48
C ILE A 17 21.75 -19.89 25.34
N PHE A 18 22.61 -19.26 26.13
CA PHE A 18 22.88 -17.83 26.05
C PHE A 18 23.52 -17.43 24.72
N VAL A 19 24.48 -18.21 24.23
CA VAL A 19 25.10 -18.00 22.91
C VAL A 19 24.09 -18.20 21.78
N LEU A 20 23.26 -19.25 21.87
CA LEU A 20 22.19 -19.49 20.90
C LEU A 20 21.17 -18.34 20.91
N TYR A 21 20.77 -17.85 22.09
CA TYR A 21 19.86 -16.72 22.22
C TYR A 21 20.46 -15.45 21.62
N ARG A 22 21.73 -15.14 21.89
CA ARG A 22 22.44 -14.00 21.28
C ARG A 22 22.48 -14.11 19.75
N PHE A 23 22.72 -15.31 19.24
CA PHE A 23 22.72 -15.57 17.80
C PHE A 23 21.34 -15.37 17.18
N LEU A 24 20.30 -16.00 17.75
CA LEU A 24 18.92 -15.86 17.29
C LEU A 24 18.46 -14.39 17.37
N PHE A 25 18.75 -13.70 18.47
CA PHE A 25 18.43 -12.28 18.61
C PHE A 25 19.06 -11.43 17.51
N LYS A 26 20.32 -11.70 17.13
CA LYS A 26 21.00 -10.98 16.04
C LYS A 26 20.41 -11.30 14.66
N VAL A 27 19.97 -12.54 14.44
CA VAL A 27 19.35 -12.96 13.17
C VAL A 27 17.93 -12.39 13.03
N PHE A 28 17.13 -12.44 14.08
CA PHE A 28 15.76 -11.94 14.08
C PHE A 28 15.65 -10.42 14.14
N ASN A 29 16.60 -9.74 14.80
CA ASN A 29 16.65 -8.27 14.85
C ASN A 29 17.66 -7.67 13.86
N LYS A 30 17.92 -8.36 12.75
CA LYS A 30 18.69 -7.77 11.66
C LYS A 30 17.84 -6.67 11.04
N GLU A 31 18.19 -5.41 11.32
CA GLU A 31 17.55 -4.29 10.64
C GLU A 31 17.66 -4.48 9.12
N PRO A 32 16.59 -4.16 8.36
CA PRO A 32 16.64 -4.26 6.91
C PRO A 32 17.83 -3.44 6.40
N LYS A 33 18.55 -3.99 5.41
CA LYS A 33 19.62 -3.23 4.75
C LYS A 33 19.00 -1.97 4.15
N GLU A 34 19.47 -0.81 4.60
CA GLU A 34 19.11 0.48 4.01
C GLU A 34 19.54 0.45 2.54
N ILE A 35 18.56 0.58 1.64
CA ILE A 35 18.81 0.64 0.20
C ILE A 35 19.17 2.09 -0.10
N ASP A 36 20.40 2.32 -0.57
CA ASP A 36 20.88 3.63 -0.96
C ASP A 36 20.20 4.08 -2.28
N TYR A 37 19.25 5.01 -2.15
CA TYR A 37 18.54 5.63 -3.27
C TYR A 37 19.16 6.97 -3.70
N SER A 38 20.39 7.29 -3.29
CA SER A 38 21.07 8.56 -3.62
C SER A 38 21.16 8.86 -5.12
N TYR A 39 21.09 7.85 -5.98
CA TYR A 39 21.04 8.01 -7.44
C TYR A 39 19.72 8.58 -7.97
N LEU A 40 18.60 8.40 -7.26
CA LEU A 40 17.34 9.11 -7.52
C LEU A 40 17.43 10.56 -7.02
N TYR A 41 18.31 10.83 -6.05
CA TYR A 41 18.57 12.12 -5.44
C TYR A 41 19.65 12.90 -6.21
N ASN A 42 19.65 12.84 -7.55
CA ASN A 42 20.49 13.75 -8.32
C ASN A 42 19.79 15.10 -8.44
N LYS A 43 20.37 16.07 -7.74
CA LYS A 43 19.90 17.42 -7.41
C LYS A 43 19.77 18.31 -8.65
N ASN A 44 18.77 18.02 -9.49
CA ASN A 44 18.09 18.94 -10.41
C ASN A 44 16.58 18.68 -10.31
N GLU A 45 16.09 18.71 -9.06
CA GLU A 45 14.81 18.20 -8.54
C GLU A 45 13.56 18.97 -8.99
N THR A 46 13.63 19.74 -10.08
CA THR A 46 12.53 20.64 -10.52
C THR A 46 11.81 20.22 -11.80
N ASP A 47 12.23 19.13 -12.47
CA ASP A 47 11.76 18.85 -13.84
C ASP A 47 11.10 17.47 -14.07
N ILE A 48 10.98 16.63 -13.03
CA ILE A 48 10.31 15.32 -13.18
C ILE A 48 8.80 15.52 -13.10
N LYS A 49 8.12 15.40 -14.25
CA LYS A 49 6.66 15.43 -14.35
C LYS A 49 6.04 14.15 -13.78
N ALA A 50 5.77 14.16 -12.48
CA ALA A 50 5.15 13.04 -11.76
C ALA A 50 4.05 13.49 -10.79
N CYS A 51 3.23 12.54 -10.36
CA CYS A 51 2.14 12.75 -9.40
C CYS A 51 1.90 11.48 -8.58
N ILE A 52 1.25 11.64 -7.42
CA ILE A 52 0.65 10.53 -6.68
C ILE A 52 -0.77 10.37 -7.18
N PHE A 53 -1.06 9.27 -7.87
CA PHE A 53 -2.35 8.99 -8.46
C PHE A 53 -3.17 8.03 -7.59
N ILE A 54 -4.44 8.36 -7.34
CA ILE A 54 -5.32 7.56 -6.49
C ILE A 54 -6.71 7.45 -7.14
N LEU A 55 -7.21 6.22 -7.26
CA LEU A 55 -8.59 5.94 -7.66
C LEU A 55 -9.36 5.54 -6.40
N CYS A 56 -10.34 6.36 -5.99
CA CYS A 56 -11.02 6.19 -4.71
C CYS A 56 -12.45 6.74 -4.74
N GLN A 57 -13.26 6.31 -3.77
CA GLN A 57 -14.61 6.84 -3.55
C GLN A 57 -14.65 7.71 -2.29
N ASP A 58 -15.67 8.55 -2.17
CA ASP A 58 -15.88 9.39 -0.98
C ASP A 58 -15.88 8.60 0.34
N LYS A 59 -16.42 7.38 0.34
CA LYS A 59 -16.46 6.51 1.52
C LYS A 59 -15.08 6.06 2.01
N ASP A 60 -14.05 6.19 1.19
CA ASP A 60 -12.68 5.78 1.51
C ASP A 60 -11.91 6.89 2.25
N GLN A 61 -12.53 8.06 2.49
CA GLN A 61 -11.91 9.27 3.07
C GLN A 61 -11.02 8.99 4.29
N GLU A 62 -11.57 8.39 5.34
CA GLU A 62 -10.85 8.19 6.60
C GLU A 62 -9.62 7.29 6.41
N LYS A 63 -9.78 6.21 5.65
CA LYS A 63 -8.69 5.27 5.35
C LYS A 63 -7.63 5.94 4.48
N LEU A 64 -8.06 6.73 3.51
CA LEU A 64 -7.18 7.44 2.60
C LEU A 64 -6.35 8.51 3.33
N ILE A 65 -6.95 9.28 4.24
CA ILE A 65 -6.21 10.25 5.07
C ILE A 65 -5.11 9.54 5.86
N LYS A 66 -5.42 8.39 6.47
CA LYS A 66 -4.42 7.60 7.17
C LYS A 66 -3.29 7.15 6.24
N THR A 67 -3.63 6.64 5.05
CA THR A 67 -2.63 6.25 4.04
C THR A 67 -1.77 7.43 3.58
N ILE A 68 -2.35 8.62 3.40
CA ILE A 68 -1.61 9.83 3.03
C ILE A 68 -0.60 10.18 4.12
N HIS A 69 -1.00 10.20 5.39
CA HIS A 69 -0.08 10.49 6.50
C HIS A 69 1.06 9.47 6.59
N GLU A 70 0.76 8.17 6.44
CA GLU A 70 1.78 7.11 6.45
C GLU A 70 2.74 7.23 5.26
N LEU A 71 2.21 7.51 4.07
CA LEU A 71 3.01 7.71 2.86
C LEU A 71 3.90 8.94 3.04
N GLU A 72 3.36 10.08 3.45
CA GLU A 72 4.15 11.31 3.59
C GLU A 72 5.18 11.27 4.73
N ALA A 73 4.96 10.43 5.75
CA ALA A 73 5.93 10.23 6.82
C ALA A 73 7.12 9.37 6.37
N THR A 74 6.93 8.51 5.36
CA THR A 74 7.96 7.55 4.91
C THR A 74 8.58 7.93 3.56
N PHE A 75 7.84 8.62 2.70
CA PHE A 75 8.25 9.01 1.36
C PHE A 75 8.69 10.48 1.35
N PRO A 76 9.99 10.76 1.11
CA PRO A 76 10.53 12.11 1.29
C PRO A 76 10.13 13.08 0.16
N HIS A 77 9.75 12.57 -1.01
CA HIS A 77 9.45 13.42 -2.15
C HIS A 77 8.00 13.91 -2.13
N LYS A 78 7.82 15.18 -2.52
CA LYS A 78 6.54 15.86 -2.54
C LYS A 78 6.06 16.05 -3.98
N TYR A 79 5.01 15.33 -4.35
CA TYR A 79 4.36 15.43 -5.65
C TYR A 79 2.89 15.83 -5.49
N PRO A 80 2.26 16.46 -6.51
CA PRO A 80 0.83 16.71 -6.48
C PRO A 80 0.05 15.39 -6.46
N TYR A 81 -1.12 15.42 -5.80
CA TYR A 81 -2.04 14.29 -5.76
C TYR A 81 -3.10 14.46 -6.85
N ILE A 82 -3.38 13.39 -7.60
CA ILE A 82 -4.48 13.33 -8.56
C ILE A 82 -5.42 12.21 -8.12
N LEU A 83 -6.63 12.60 -7.71
CA LEU A 83 -7.68 11.69 -7.28
C LEU A 83 -8.75 11.59 -8.35
N LEU A 84 -9.05 10.38 -8.79
CA LEU A 84 -10.13 10.10 -9.74
C LEU A 84 -11.22 9.24 -9.10
N ASN A 85 -12.45 9.47 -9.56
CA ASN A 85 -13.64 8.70 -9.20
C ASN A 85 -14.59 8.62 -10.40
N ASP A 86 -15.46 7.62 -10.43
CA ASP A 86 -16.48 7.49 -11.48
C ASP A 86 -17.68 8.40 -11.31
N VAL A 87 -17.79 9.02 -10.13
CA VAL A 87 -18.75 10.05 -9.79
C VAL A 87 -18.05 11.29 -9.22
N PRO A 88 -18.69 12.48 -9.24
CA PRO A 88 -18.13 13.67 -8.61
C PRO A 88 -17.88 13.48 -7.11
N PHE A 89 -16.70 13.87 -6.64
CA PHE A 89 -16.38 13.95 -5.21
C PHE A 89 -17.22 15.03 -4.51
N SER A 90 -17.66 14.75 -3.29
CA SER A 90 -18.28 15.75 -2.40
C SER A 90 -17.28 16.82 -1.97
N ASP A 91 -17.78 18.01 -1.64
CA ASP A 91 -16.91 19.10 -1.18
C ASP A 91 -16.31 18.84 0.20
N THR A 92 -17.01 18.07 1.04
CA THR A 92 -16.47 17.55 2.31
C THR A 92 -15.25 16.67 2.08
N PHE A 93 -15.32 15.76 1.09
CA PHE A 93 -14.19 14.91 0.73
C PHE A 93 -13.01 15.73 0.19
N LYS A 94 -13.27 16.62 -0.76
CA LYS A 94 -12.22 17.48 -1.34
C LYS A 94 -11.52 18.31 -0.27
N THR A 95 -12.28 18.88 0.65
CA THR A 95 -11.75 19.68 1.76
C THR A 95 -10.89 18.84 2.69
N ALA A 96 -11.40 17.69 3.13
CA ALA A 96 -10.68 16.81 4.05
C ALA A 96 -9.35 16.30 3.45
N ILE A 97 -9.37 15.87 2.18
CA ILE A 97 -8.16 15.41 1.49
C ILE A 97 -7.17 16.56 1.26
N SER A 98 -7.66 17.75 0.86
CA SER A 98 -6.79 18.91 0.63
C SER A 98 -6.08 19.37 1.91
N LEU A 99 -6.68 19.14 3.08
CA LEU A 99 -6.06 19.42 4.38
C LEU A 99 -5.06 18.33 4.81
N ALA A 100 -5.21 17.10 4.30
CA ALA A 100 -4.35 15.96 4.66
C ALA A 100 -3.06 15.89 3.83
N VAL A 101 -3.07 16.39 2.59
CA VAL A 101 -1.89 16.39 1.71
C VAL A 101 -1.00 17.60 1.98
N SER A 102 0.32 17.43 1.86
CA SER A 102 1.29 18.54 1.96
C SER A 102 1.43 19.37 0.68
N THR A 103 0.94 18.85 -0.45
CA THR A 103 0.99 19.50 -1.77
C THR A 103 -0.43 19.76 -2.30
N ARG A 104 -0.56 20.09 -3.59
CA ARG A 104 -1.88 20.30 -4.21
C ARG A 104 -2.57 18.97 -4.51
N ALA A 105 -3.83 18.84 -4.09
CA ALA A 105 -4.74 17.79 -4.53
C ALA A 105 -5.59 18.26 -5.71
N HIS A 106 -5.70 17.42 -6.74
CA HIS A 106 -6.57 17.59 -7.90
C HIS A 106 -7.62 16.50 -7.90
N PHE A 107 -8.87 16.87 -8.22
CA PHE A 107 -10.01 15.97 -8.19
C PHE A 107 -10.64 15.90 -9.58
N GLY A 108 -10.70 14.70 -10.14
CA GLY A 108 -11.27 14.46 -11.48
C GLY A 108 -12.38 13.41 -11.45
N VAL A 109 -13.32 13.56 -12.39
CA VAL A 109 -14.36 12.57 -12.65
C VAL A 109 -14.02 11.86 -13.95
N ILE A 110 -14.06 10.53 -13.92
CA ILE A 110 -13.75 9.71 -15.09
C ILE A 110 -14.94 9.76 -16.04
N ASP A 111 -14.69 10.15 -17.30
CA ASP A 111 -15.73 10.09 -18.33
C ASP A 111 -16.32 8.68 -18.43
N LYS A 112 -17.65 8.59 -18.57
CA LYS A 112 -18.35 7.32 -18.71
C LYS A 112 -17.78 6.43 -19.82
N LYS A 113 -17.26 7.02 -20.91
CA LYS A 113 -16.63 6.27 -22.03
C LYS A 113 -15.37 5.50 -21.61
N HIS A 114 -14.67 5.96 -20.58
CA HIS A 114 -13.45 5.33 -20.06
C HIS A 114 -13.78 4.32 -18.95
N TRP A 115 -14.81 4.60 -18.14
CA TRP A 115 -15.17 3.75 -17.00
C TRP A 115 -16.22 2.67 -17.29
N SER A 116 -17.07 2.85 -18.31
CA SER A 116 -18.17 1.93 -18.63
C SER A 116 -17.75 0.85 -19.63
N PHE A 117 -18.66 -0.10 -19.88
CA PHE A 117 -18.49 -1.08 -20.95
C PHE A 117 -18.18 -0.40 -22.29
N PRO A 118 -17.27 -0.97 -23.11
CA PRO A 118 -17.00 -0.48 -24.45
C PRO A 118 -18.24 -0.64 -25.33
N LYS A 119 -18.27 0.13 -26.44
CA LYS A 119 -19.37 0.08 -27.40
C LYS A 119 -19.57 -1.36 -27.91
N GLY A 120 -20.81 -1.85 -27.83
CA GLY A 120 -21.17 -3.20 -28.28
C GLY A 120 -21.09 -4.29 -27.21
N ILE A 121 -20.62 -3.98 -26.00
CA ILE A 121 -20.69 -4.88 -24.85
C ILE A 121 -21.69 -4.31 -23.84
N THR A 122 -22.60 -5.15 -23.38
CA THR A 122 -23.57 -4.84 -22.34
C THR A 122 -23.36 -5.77 -21.15
N GLN A 123 -23.92 -5.39 -19.99
CA GLN A 123 -23.89 -6.25 -18.80
C GLN A 123 -24.47 -7.66 -19.05
N LYS A 124 -25.37 -7.82 -20.02
CA LYS A 124 -25.92 -9.13 -20.39
C LYS A 124 -24.87 -10.06 -21.00
N ASP A 125 -23.90 -9.49 -21.71
CA ASP A 125 -22.86 -10.24 -22.44
C ASP A 125 -21.76 -10.78 -21.51
N VAL A 126 -21.56 -10.13 -20.35
CA VAL A 126 -20.43 -10.44 -19.45
C VAL A 126 -20.76 -11.56 -18.45
N GLY A 127 -22.05 -11.93 -18.33
CA GLY A 127 -22.53 -12.96 -17.42
C GLY A 127 -22.30 -12.62 -15.93
N LYS A 128 -23.00 -13.32 -15.03
CA LYS A 128 -22.77 -13.16 -13.57
C LYS A 128 -21.57 -13.99 -13.08
N ASN A 129 -21.26 -15.10 -13.75
CA ASN A 129 -20.24 -16.06 -13.35
C ASN A 129 -19.39 -16.47 -14.56
N LEU A 130 -18.19 -15.90 -14.70
CA LEU A 130 -17.26 -16.31 -15.77
C LEU A 130 -16.74 -17.74 -15.59
N ILE A 131 -16.74 -18.29 -14.35
CA ILE A 131 -16.18 -19.60 -14.04
C ILE A 131 -17.11 -20.38 -13.10
N PRO A 132 -17.99 -21.25 -13.63
CA PRO A 132 -18.81 -22.14 -12.82
C PRO A 132 -17.93 -23.02 -11.93
N GLY A 133 -18.28 -23.16 -10.64
CA GLY A 133 -17.58 -24.05 -9.71
C GLY A 133 -16.29 -23.50 -9.09
N ARG A 134 -15.90 -22.25 -9.36
CA ARG A 134 -14.79 -21.57 -8.66
C ARG A 134 -15.26 -20.32 -7.93
N PHE A 135 -14.84 -20.19 -6.68
CA PHE A 135 -15.01 -18.96 -5.92
C PHE A 135 -13.96 -17.94 -6.37
N VAL A 136 -14.40 -16.81 -6.92
CA VAL A 136 -13.56 -15.69 -7.32
C VAL A 136 -14.10 -14.44 -6.62
N LEU A 137 -13.25 -13.81 -5.81
CA LEU A 137 -13.62 -12.60 -5.07
C LEU A 137 -14.05 -11.48 -6.03
N PHE A 138 -15.16 -10.82 -5.70
CA PHE A 138 -15.71 -9.67 -6.44
C PHE A 138 -16.10 -9.93 -7.90
N ASN A 139 -16.20 -11.20 -8.30
CA ASN A 139 -16.54 -11.61 -9.67
C ASN A 139 -17.88 -11.03 -10.16
N ASP A 140 -18.85 -10.85 -9.28
CA ASP A 140 -20.16 -10.28 -9.60
C ASP A 140 -20.18 -8.74 -9.57
N ARG A 141 -19.11 -8.08 -9.12
CA ARG A 141 -19.06 -6.63 -8.96
C ARG A 141 -18.59 -5.95 -10.24
N ILE A 142 -19.52 -5.34 -10.96
CA ILE A 142 -19.24 -4.59 -12.20
C ILE A 142 -18.29 -3.42 -11.95
N SER A 143 -18.48 -2.67 -10.86
CA SER A 143 -17.58 -1.57 -10.50
C SER A 143 -16.14 -2.04 -10.26
N TYR A 144 -15.95 -3.26 -9.72
CA TYR A 144 -14.64 -3.86 -9.58
C TYR A 144 -14.03 -4.22 -10.94
N ARG A 145 -14.82 -4.76 -11.87
CA ARG A 145 -14.38 -5.06 -13.25
C ARG A 145 -14.01 -3.80 -14.03
N HIS A 146 -14.77 -2.72 -13.87
CA HIS A 146 -14.45 -1.43 -14.46
C HIS A 146 -13.14 -0.85 -13.92
N MET A 147 -12.92 -0.96 -12.60
CA MET A 147 -11.65 -0.55 -11.98
C MET A 147 -10.44 -1.32 -12.50
N CYS A 148 -10.59 -2.62 -12.78
CA CYS A 148 -9.48 -3.45 -13.27
C CYS A 148 -9.11 -3.24 -14.75
N ARG A 149 -9.92 -2.51 -15.54
CA ARG A 149 -9.71 -2.31 -16.98
C ARG A 149 -8.95 -1.01 -17.25
#